data_AF-A0A350DDJ2-F1
#
_entry.id   AF-A0A350DDJ2-F1
#
_cell.length_a   1.000
_cell.length_b   1.000
_cell.length_c   1.000
_cell.angle_alpha   90.00
_cell.angle_beta   90.00
_cell.angle_gamma   90.00
#
_symmetry.space_group_name_H-M   'P 1'
#
loop_
_entity.id
_entity.type
_entity.pdbx_description
1 polymer ?
#
loop_
_entity_poly.entity_id
_entity_poly.type
_entity_poly.pdbx_seq_one_letter_code
_entity_poly.pdbx_strand_id
1 'polypeptide(L)'
;MQWKVYQRIQATARFATLLALCFVMLPAHAERVRELASFAGVRDNQLVGYGLVVGLDGSGDQTTQAPFTSQSLTNMLSQLGVTVPPGTNLQLRNVAAVMVTADLPPFSRPGQRLDIVVSSIANASSLRGGTLLMTPLKGADGDTYAIAQGNMLVGGAGAQAG
;
A
#
# COMPACT_ATOMS: atom_id res chain seq x y z
N MET A 1 -76.45 5.57 -41.12
CA MET A 1 -76.01 5.86 -39.73
C MET A 1 -74.95 4.86 -39.21
N GLN A 2 -74.90 3.61 -39.71
CA GLN A 2 -74.01 2.53 -39.24
C GLN A 2 -72.50 2.69 -39.57
N TRP A 3 -72.14 3.40 -40.65
CA TRP A 3 -70.72 3.53 -41.07
C TRP A 3 -69.86 4.42 -40.14
N LYS A 4 -70.47 5.46 -39.54
CA LYS A 4 -69.78 6.36 -38.59
C LYS A 4 -69.44 5.66 -37.26
N VAL A 5 -70.16 4.60 -36.89
CA VAL A 5 -69.91 3.82 -35.66
C VAL A 5 -68.70 2.90 -35.83
N TYR A 6 -68.57 2.24 -36.98
CA TYR A 6 -67.42 1.38 -37.29
C TYR A 6 -66.09 2.16 -37.32
N GLN A 7 -66.09 3.37 -37.90
CA GLN A 7 -64.91 4.24 -37.90
C GLN A 7 -64.49 4.69 -36.51
N ARG A 8 -65.45 4.94 -35.59
CA ARG A 8 -65.16 5.30 -34.20
C ARG A 8 -64.58 4.12 -33.42
N ILE A 9 -65.08 2.91 -33.64
CA ILE A 9 -64.55 1.67 -32.99
C ILE A 9 -63.13 1.35 -33.49
N GLN A 10 -62.85 1.54 -34.77
CA GLN A 10 -61.50 1.34 -35.31
C GLN A 10 -60.51 2.42 -34.82
N ALA A 11 -60.97 3.66 -34.64
CA ALA A 11 -60.15 4.74 -34.09
C ALA A 11 -59.81 4.51 -32.61
N THR A 12 -60.77 4.07 -31.79
CA THR A 12 -60.52 3.74 -30.38
C THR A 12 -59.63 2.53 -30.22
N ALA A 13 -59.79 1.49 -31.06
CA ALA A 13 -58.89 0.34 -31.06
C ALA A 13 -57.45 0.73 -31.41
N ARG A 14 -57.25 1.54 -32.46
CA ARG A 14 -55.91 2.04 -32.84
C ARG A 14 -55.29 2.89 -31.74
N PHE A 15 -56.07 3.74 -31.09
CA PHE A 15 -55.60 4.58 -29.99
C PHE A 15 -55.20 3.74 -28.77
N ALA A 16 -55.98 2.73 -28.42
CA ALA A 16 -55.65 1.79 -27.35
C ALA A 16 -54.38 0.98 -27.65
N THR A 17 -54.17 0.59 -28.92
CA THR A 17 -52.96 -0.15 -29.33
C THR A 17 -51.71 0.73 -29.25
N LEU A 18 -51.81 2.00 -29.66
CA LEU A 18 -50.73 2.99 -29.52
C LEU A 18 -50.40 3.28 -28.05
N LEU A 19 -51.43 3.41 -27.21
CA LEU A 19 -51.25 3.63 -25.77
C LEU A 19 -50.57 2.42 -25.09
N ALA A 20 -50.96 1.20 -25.48
CA ALA A 20 -50.32 -0.02 -25.01
C ALA A 20 -48.85 -0.12 -25.46
N LEU A 21 -48.53 0.32 -26.68
CA LEU A 21 -47.15 0.34 -27.19
C LEU A 21 -46.26 1.33 -26.42
N CYS A 22 -46.79 2.48 -26.03
CA CYS A 22 -46.06 3.44 -25.19
C CYS A 22 -45.76 2.88 -23.79
N PHE A 23 -46.62 2.01 -23.25
CA PHE A 23 -46.42 1.43 -21.92
C PHE A 23 -45.31 0.36 -21.87
N VAL A 24 -44.89 -0.15 -23.04
CA VAL A 24 -43.79 -1.13 -23.16
C VAL A 24 -42.40 -0.47 -23.17
N MET A 25 -42.32 0.86 -23.30
CA MET A 25 -41.07 1.61 -23.16
C MET A 25 -40.68 1.76 -21.68
N LEU A 26 -40.23 0.67 -21.06
CA LEU A 26 -39.54 0.72 -19.77
C LEU A 26 -38.19 1.45 -19.94
N PRO A 27 -37.77 2.28 -18.97
CA PRO A 27 -36.46 2.91 -19.02
C PRO A 27 -35.37 1.84 -18.97
N ALA A 28 -34.54 1.77 -20.02
CA ALA A 28 -33.35 0.94 -20.01
C ALA A 28 -32.31 1.58 -19.08
N HIS A 29 -32.12 1.00 -17.90
CA HIS A 29 -31.05 1.38 -16.99
C HIS A 29 -29.70 0.94 -17.56
N ALA A 30 -29.04 1.82 -18.31
CA ALA A 30 -27.67 1.64 -18.74
C ALA A 30 -26.72 1.99 -17.58
N GLU A 31 -26.56 1.06 -16.64
CA GLU A 31 -25.54 1.16 -15.61
C GLU A 31 -24.16 0.97 -16.25
N ARG A 32 -23.23 1.90 -16.04
CA ARG A 32 -21.90 1.79 -16.62
C ARG A 32 -21.19 0.60 -15.97
N VAL A 33 -20.80 -0.39 -16.78
CA VAL A 33 -20.02 -1.58 -16.38
C VAL A 33 -18.73 -1.25 -15.61
N ARG A 34 -18.29 0.02 -15.62
CA ARG A 34 -17.19 0.52 -14.80
C ARG A 34 -17.40 0.35 -13.28
N GLU A 35 -18.63 0.22 -12.80
CA GLU A 35 -18.93 0.16 -11.36
C GLU A 35 -19.21 -1.26 -10.82
N LEU A 36 -19.26 -2.29 -11.68
CA LEU A 36 -19.63 -3.66 -11.29
C LEU A 36 -18.52 -4.71 -11.41
N ALA A 37 -17.28 -4.30 -11.72
CA ALA A 37 -16.16 -5.22 -11.83
C ALA A 37 -14.89 -4.61 -11.21
N SER A 38 -14.49 -5.09 -10.03
CA SER A 38 -13.06 -5.20 -9.76
C SER A 38 -12.54 -6.29 -10.69
N PHE A 39 -11.53 -5.99 -11.49
CA PHE A 39 -10.90 -7.01 -12.32
C PHE A 39 -10.37 -8.12 -11.40
N ALA A 40 -10.92 -9.32 -11.51
CA ALA A 40 -10.38 -10.49 -10.84
C ALA A 40 -8.90 -10.64 -11.24
N GLY A 41 -7.99 -10.48 -10.27
CA GLY A 41 -6.53 -10.58 -10.49
C GLY A 41 -5.75 -9.27 -10.34
N VAL A 42 -6.41 -8.13 -10.10
CA VAL A 42 -5.73 -6.88 -9.77
C VAL A 42 -5.52 -6.85 -8.25
N ARG A 43 -4.40 -7.45 -7.82
CA ARG A 43 -3.96 -7.48 -6.42
C ARG A 43 -2.74 -6.58 -6.25
N ASP A 44 -2.74 -5.82 -5.15
CA ASP A 44 -1.52 -5.18 -4.68
C ASP A 44 -0.53 -6.26 -4.23
N ASN A 45 0.74 -6.08 -4.57
CA ASN A 45 1.81 -6.96 -4.11
C ASN A 45 2.47 -6.31 -2.90
N GLN A 46 2.47 -7.01 -1.78
CA GLN A 46 3.20 -6.52 -0.61
C GLN A 46 4.69 -6.71 -0.84
N LEU A 47 5.42 -5.62 -0.64
CA LEU A 47 6.86 -5.61 -0.61
C LEU A 47 7.32 -5.53 0.84
N VAL A 48 8.34 -6.33 1.16
CA VAL A 48 8.95 -6.38 2.49
C VAL A 48 10.45 -6.20 2.40
N GLY A 49 11.02 -5.41 3.30
CA GLY A 49 12.44 -5.15 3.38
C GLY A 49 12.91 -5.19 4.82
N TYR A 50 14.14 -5.66 5.01
CA TYR A 50 14.84 -5.58 6.28
C TYR A 50 15.92 -4.50 6.17
N GLY A 51 15.84 -3.50 7.03
CA GLY A 51 16.68 -2.31 6.96
C GLY A 51 17.32 -1.95 8.30
N LEU A 52 18.19 -0.96 8.25
CA LEU A 52 18.78 -0.31 9.41
C LEU A 52 18.45 1.17 9.38
N VAL A 53 17.96 1.70 10.50
CA VAL A 53 17.87 3.14 10.73
C VAL A 53 19.04 3.56 11.61
N VAL A 54 19.76 4.60 11.20
CA VAL A 54 20.94 5.13 11.91
C VAL A 54 20.75 6.58 12.31
N GLY A 55 21.59 7.08 13.21
CA GLY A 55 21.53 8.49 13.64
C GLY A 55 20.38 8.76 14.63
N LEU A 56 19.90 7.73 15.31
CA LEU A 56 18.94 7.88 16.40
C LEU A 56 19.63 8.51 17.61
N ASP A 57 18.91 9.34 18.37
CA ASP A 57 19.43 10.05 19.54
C ASP A 57 19.26 9.20 20.82
N GLY A 58 19.96 8.08 20.90
CA GLY A 58 19.88 7.17 22.04
C GLY A 58 18.60 6.31 22.12
N SER A 59 17.70 6.43 21.13
CA SER A 59 16.41 5.71 21.04
C SER A 59 16.45 4.43 20.21
N GLY A 60 17.63 4.02 19.75
CA GLY A 60 17.85 2.78 19.00
C GLY A 60 17.82 1.53 19.87
N ASP A 61 18.22 0.41 19.27
CA ASP A 61 18.11 -0.91 19.91
C ASP A 61 19.12 -1.08 21.06
N GLN A 62 18.80 -1.96 22.00
CA GLN A 62 19.72 -2.36 23.06
C GLN A 62 20.43 -3.65 22.66
N THR A 63 21.76 -3.66 22.72
CA THR A 63 22.62 -4.78 22.30
C THR A 63 22.26 -6.12 22.96
N THR A 64 21.79 -6.10 24.21
CA THR A 64 21.39 -7.31 24.95
C THR A 64 20.05 -7.90 24.50
N GLN A 65 19.18 -7.10 23.87
CA GLN A 65 17.84 -7.50 23.47
C GLN A 65 17.69 -7.65 21.94
N ALA A 66 18.64 -7.11 21.17
CA ALA A 66 18.62 -7.10 19.71
C ALA A 66 19.94 -7.60 19.09
N PRO A 67 20.34 -8.86 19.33
CA PRO A 67 21.58 -9.41 18.77
C PRO A 67 21.60 -9.45 17.24
N PHE A 68 20.43 -9.44 16.59
CA PHE A 68 20.33 -9.35 15.13
C PHE A 68 20.67 -7.96 14.58
N THR A 69 20.46 -6.90 15.35
CA THR A 69 20.79 -5.52 14.95
C THR A 69 22.30 -5.33 14.88
N SER A 70 23.06 -5.82 15.86
CA SER A 70 24.54 -5.80 15.82
C SER A 70 25.10 -6.64 14.68
N GLN A 71 24.54 -7.83 14.45
CA GLN A 71 24.95 -8.68 13.34
C GLN A 71 24.67 -8.01 11.99
N SER A 72 23.52 -7.36 11.85
CA SER A 72 23.13 -6.66 10.62
C SER A 72 24.02 -5.47 10.35
N LEU A 73 24.33 -4.68 11.37
CA LEU A 73 25.26 -3.57 11.28
C LEU A 73 26.66 -4.06 10.88
N THR A 74 27.14 -5.15 11.50
CA THR A 74 28.42 -5.76 11.16
C THR A 74 28.46 -6.26 9.72
N ASN A 75 27.40 -6.93 9.26
CA ASN A 75 27.30 -7.42 7.88
C ASN A 75 27.29 -6.25 6.87
N MET A 76 26.57 -5.18 7.18
CA MET A 76 26.52 -3.99 6.34
C MET A 76 27.89 -3.30 6.26
N LEU A 77 28.56 -3.11 7.41
CA LEU A 77 29.91 -2.56 7.46
C LEU A 77 30.91 -3.43 6.67
N SER A 78 30.80 -4.75 6.80
CA SER A 78 31.62 -5.70 6.04
C SER A 78 31.42 -5.58 4.53
N GLN A 79 30.17 -5.41 4.07
CA GLN A 79 29.86 -5.16 2.65
C GLN A 79 30.46 -3.84 2.14
N LEU A 80 30.66 -2.86 3.02
CA LEU A 80 31.33 -1.59 2.72
C LEU A 80 32.85 -1.67 2.88
N GLY A 81 33.43 -2.85 3.13
CA GLY A 81 34.87 -3.05 3.30
C GLY A 81 35.39 -2.70 4.70
N VAL A 82 34.51 -2.49 5.68
CA VAL A 82 34.88 -2.21 7.07
C VAL A 82 34.82 -3.52 7.87
N THR A 83 35.97 -3.95 8.38
CA THR A 83 36.05 -5.13 9.26
C THR A 83 35.83 -4.73 10.71
N VAL A 84 34.79 -5.29 11.34
CA VAL A 84 34.54 -5.14 12.78
C VAL A 84 35.24 -6.30 13.52
N PRO A 85 36.18 -6.02 14.44
CA PRO A 85 36.84 -7.07 15.21
C PRO A 85 35.85 -7.90 16.05
N PRO A 86 36.08 -9.21 16.23
CA PRO A 86 35.27 -10.04 17.12
C PRO A 86 35.25 -9.47 18.54
N GLY A 87 34.08 -9.46 19.19
CA GLY A 87 33.92 -8.94 20.56
C GLY A 87 33.85 -7.41 20.66
N THR A 88 33.85 -6.68 19.54
CA THR A 88 33.60 -5.23 19.55
C THR A 88 32.20 -4.94 20.08
N ASN A 89 32.11 -4.17 21.17
CA ASN A 89 30.83 -3.73 21.70
C ASN A 89 30.28 -2.57 20.86
N LEU A 90 29.46 -2.91 19.86
CA LEU A 90 28.74 -1.94 19.04
C LEU A 90 27.66 -1.26 19.88
N GLN A 91 27.73 0.07 20.01
CA GLN A 91 26.72 0.85 20.71
C GLN A 91 25.48 1.00 19.82
N LEU A 92 24.50 0.11 20.00
CA LEU A 92 23.29 0.09 19.19
C LEU A 92 22.27 1.17 19.56
N ARG A 93 22.49 1.98 20.60
CA ARG A 93 21.54 3.04 21.00
C ARG A 93 21.28 4.10 19.93
N ASN A 94 22.10 4.16 18.88
CA ASN A 94 21.92 5.08 17.75
C ASN A 94 21.50 4.36 16.45
N VAL A 95 21.22 3.06 16.52
CA VAL A 95 20.88 2.21 15.38
C VAL A 95 19.70 1.31 15.72
N ALA A 96 18.74 1.16 14.81
CA ALA A 96 17.62 0.24 14.96
C ALA A 96 17.51 -0.68 13.75
N ALA A 97 17.24 -1.96 13.99
CA ALA A 97 16.77 -2.87 12.95
C ALA A 97 15.28 -2.63 12.70
N VAL A 98 14.92 -2.47 11.43
CA VAL A 98 13.55 -2.12 11.03
C VAL A 98 13.04 -3.04 9.94
N MET A 99 11.72 -3.21 9.94
CA MET A 99 10.96 -3.80 8.84
C MET A 99 10.37 -2.66 8.04
N VAL A 100 10.56 -2.71 6.73
CA VAL A 100 9.95 -1.77 5.79
C VAL A 100 8.91 -2.55 4.99
N THR A 101 7.68 -2.06 4.98
CA THR A 101 6.60 -2.62 4.16
C THR A 101 6.10 -1.55 3.19
N ALA A 102 5.69 -1.99 2.01
CA ALA A 102 5.09 -1.13 1.00
C ALA A 102 4.07 -1.94 0.20
N ASP A 103 3.00 -1.29 -0.24
CA ASP A 103 2.10 -1.87 -1.22
C ASP A 103 2.56 -1.45 -2.61
N LEU A 104 2.78 -2.42 -3.50
CA LEU A 104 3.09 -2.20 -4.91
C LEU A 104 1.79 -2.34 -5.72
N PRO A 105 1.24 -1.21 -6.22
CA PRO A 105 0.05 -1.27 -7.02
C PRO A 105 0.24 -2.10 -8.30
N PRO A 106 -0.83 -2.71 -8.79
CA PRO A 106 -0.86 -3.35 -10.10
C PRO A 106 -0.46 -2.35 -11.19
N PHE A 107 0.35 -2.80 -12.14
CA PHE A 107 0.81 -1.99 -13.28
C PHE A 107 1.67 -0.77 -12.90
N SER A 108 2.32 -0.79 -11.72
CA SER A 108 3.31 0.21 -11.35
C SER A 108 4.45 0.34 -12.38
N ARG A 109 4.90 1.57 -12.58
CA ARG A 109 5.97 1.89 -13.56
C ARG A 109 7.31 2.12 -12.85
N PRO A 110 8.44 1.82 -13.51
CA PRO A 110 9.75 2.22 -12.99
C PRO A 110 9.81 3.72 -12.69
N GLY A 111 10.33 4.07 -11.51
CA GLY A 111 10.44 5.45 -11.04
C GLY A 111 9.19 5.99 -10.33
N GLN A 112 8.10 5.22 -10.25
CA GLN A 112 6.95 5.57 -9.42
C GLN A 112 7.36 5.56 -7.94
N ARG A 113 6.96 6.60 -7.20
CA ARG A 113 7.14 6.65 -5.74
C ARG A 113 6.08 5.78 -5.07
N LEU A 114 6.50 5.06 -4.03
CA LEU A 114 5.63 4.24 -3.19
C LEU A 114 5.63 4.81 -1.78
N ASP A 115 4.48 4.75 -1.13
CA ASP A 115 4.38 5.00 0.29
C ASP A 115 4.86 3.75 1.02
N ILE A 116 5.63 3.97 2.10
CA ILE A 116 6.22 2.90 2.89
C ILE A 116 5.89 3.10 4.36
N VAL A 117 5.81 1.98 5.08
CA VAL A 117 5.74 1.96 6.55
C VAL A 117 7.03 1.37 7.07
N VAL A 118 7.63 2.03 8.06
CA VAL A 118 8.86 1.58 8.69
C VAL A 118 8.58 1.36 10.17
N SER A 119 8.81 0.14 10.63
CA SER A 119 8.55 -0.29 12.00
C SER A 119 9.81 -0.87 12.62
N SER A 120 10.10 -0.54 13.87
CA SER A 120 11.17 -1.22 14.62
C SER A 120 10.80 -2.69 14.83
N ILE A 121 11.77 -3.59 14.64
CA ILE A 121 11.58 -5.03 14.87
C ILE A 121 11.93 -5.40 16.33
N ALA A 122 12.83 -4.63 16.94
CA ALA A 122 13.33 -4.90 18.29
C ALA A 122 12.73 -3.92 19.32
N ASN A 123 13.59 -3.18 20.03
CA ASN A 123 13.23 -2.39 21.20
C ASN A 123 13.64 -0.92 21.10
N ALA A 124 13.93 -0.41 19.90
CA ALA A 124 14.03 1.02 19.66
C ALA A 124 12.75 1.74 20.10
N SER A 125 12.90 2.75 20.95
CA SER A 125 11.80 3.55 21.50
C SER A 125 11.28 4.61 20.54
N SER A 126 12.10 5.05 19.59
CA SER A 126 11.71 5.98 18.54
C SER A 126 12.62 5.86 17.32
N LEU A 127 12.02 6.01 16.13
CA LEU A 127 12.75 6.15 14.86
C LEU A 127 12.91 7.63 14.44
N ARG A 128 12.45 8.58 15.27
CA ARG A 128 12.47 10.01 14.96
C ARG A 128 13.91 10.51 14.84
N GLY A 129 14.18 11.32 13.80
CA GLY A 129 15.49 11.91 13.57
C GLY A 129 16.50 10.94 12.95
N GLY A 130 16.15 9.65 12.85
CA GLY A 130 16.99 8.67 12.19
C GLY A 130 16.93 8.77 10.66
N THR A 131 17.85 8.06 10.01
CA THR A 131 17.91 7.89 8.56
C THR A 131 17.85 6.40 8.23
N LEU A 132 16.86 6.00 7.44
CA LEU A 132 16.77 4.67 6.85
C LEU A 132 17.86 4.52 5.80
N LEU A 133 18.76 3.56 6.02
CA LEU A 133 19.75 3.17 5.04
C LEU A 133 19.08 2.47 3.85
N MET A 134 19.76 2.47 2.71
CA MET A 134 19.26 1.86 1.48
C MET A 134 18.79 0.42 1.73
N THR A 135 17.48 0.21 1.61
CA THR A 135 16.80 -1.04 1.96
C THR A 135 16.06 -1.56 0.74
N PRO A 136 16.48 -2.70 0.15
CA PRO A 136 15.74 -3.34 -0.93
C PRO A 136 14.41 -3.91 -0.40
N LEU A 137 13.32 -3.66 -1.12
CA LEU A 137 12.00 -4.21 -0.83
C LEU A 137 11.68 -5.33 -1.82
N LYS A 138 11.41 -6.51 -1.27
CA LYS A 138 11.22 -7.74 -2.02
C LYS A 138 9.76 -8.17 -2.05
N GLY A 139 9.35 -8.74 -3.17
CA GLY A 139 8.06 -9.41 -3.30
C GLY A 139 8.06 -10.79 -2.64
N ALA A 140 6.92 -11.46 -2.67
CA ALA A 140 6.75 -12.82 -2.16
C ALA A 140 7.58 -13.88 -2.93
N ASP A 141 8.00 -13.56 -4.14
CA ASP A 141 8.91 -14.32 -4.99
C ASP A 141 10.40 -14.14 -4.62
N GLY A 142 10.72 -13.16 -3.77
CA GLY A 142 12.08 -12.84 -3.34
C GLY A 142 12.84 -11.85 -4.23
N ASP A 143 12.23 -11.40 -5.32
CA ASP A 143 12.81 -10.41 -6.23
C ASP A 143 12.64 -9.00 -5.69
N THR A 144 13.60 -8.12 -6.01
CA THR A 144 13.58 -6.73 -5.53
C THR A 144 12.81 -5.84 -6.50
N TYR A 145 11.71 -5.25 -6.02
CA TYR A 145 10.83 -4.41 -6.84
C TYR A 145 10.97 -2.92 -6.53
N ALA A 146 11.41 -2.58 -5.32
CA ALA A 146 11.61 -1.20 -4.89
C ALA A 146 12.82 -1.08 -3.97
N ILE A 147 13.28 0.16 -3.78
CA ILE A 147 14.33 0.51 -2.84
C ILE A 147 13.80 1.65 -1.97
N ALA A 148 13.89 1.49 -0.66
CA ALA A 148 13.54 2.49 0.33
C ALA A 148 14.80 3.10 0.95
N GLN A 149 14.84 4.42 1.11
CA GLN A 149 15.90 5.13 1.81
C GLN A 149 15.42 6.53 2.20
N GLY A 150 16.06 7.12 3.22
CA GLY A 150 15.89 8.53 3.55
C GLY A 150 15.58 8.80 5.00
N ASN A 151 15.32 10.07 5.29
CA ASN A 151 15.14 10.54 6.66
C ASN A 151 13.77 10.11 7.21
N MET A 152 13.77 9.66 8.46
CA MET A 152 12.57 9.22 9.15
C MET A 152 11.77 10.41 9.65
N LEU A 153 10.57 10.58 9.12
CA LEU A 153 9.59 11.54 9.59
C LEU A 153 8.54 10.78 10.41
N VAL A 154 8.62 10.92 11.74
CA VAL A 154 7.61 10.35 12.64
C VAL A 154 6.51 11.39 12.84
N GLY A 155 5.34 11.14 12.23
CA GLY A 155 4.15 11.97 12.42
C GLY A 155 3.70 11.96 13.88
N GLY A 156 3.80 13.10 14.56
CA GLY A 156 3.06 13.46 15.77
C GLY A 156 2.76 12.36 16.80
N ALA A 157 3.76 11.70 17.37
CA ALA A 157 3.59 10.99 18.65
C ALA A 157 3.73 12.00 19.80
N GLY A 158 2.63 12.71 20.07
CA GLY A 158 2.37 13.48 21.29
C GLY A 158 1.32 12.81 22.19
N ALA A 159 1.05 11.51 22.00
CA ALA A 159 0.06 10.76 22.77
C ALA A 159 0.73 9.82 23.79
N GLN A 160 1.56 10.40 24.65
CA GLN A 160 1.77 9.90 26.00
C GLN A 160 1.55 11.11 26.92
N ALA A 161 0.27 11.44 27.09
CA ALA A 161 -0.21 12.30 28.16
C ALA A 161 -0.85 11.38 29.21
N GLY A 162 -0.35 11.44 30.44
CA GLY A 162 -0.90 10.76 31.62
C GLY A 162 0.02 9.69 32.17
#